data_AF-A0AAW1ZGJ6-F1
#
_entry.id   AF-A0AAW1ZGJ6-F1
#
_cell.length_a   1.000
_cell.length_b   1.000
_cell.length_c   1.000
_cell.angle_alpha   90.00
_cell.angle_beta   90.00
_cell.angle_gamma   90.00
#
_symmetry.space_group_name_H-M   'P 1'
#
loop_
_entity.id
_entity.type
_entity.pdbx_description
1 polymer ?
#
loop_
_entity_poly.entity_id
_entity_poly.type
_entity_poly.pdbx_seq_one_letter_code
_entity_poly.pdbx_strand_id
1 'polypeptide(L)'
;MTSDIISLILLLHLSQGTMGGDDVVQEPKILWEQKGKSAYMNCTHRKGSTYKLMYWYRQRPGETMRLVAFTTTYTEPEYGDSEKNKFLANKTVPENRALTVKNLEPDDSAIYFCSVSEYTVNQTQGRDVQKQVH
;
A
#
# COMPACT_ATOMS: atom_id res chain seq x y z
N MET A 1 -19.86 -50.50 15.79
CA MET A 1 -20.53 -49.22 16.14
C MET A 1 -19.54 -48.12 16.57
N THR A 2 -18.26 -48.18 16.15
CA THR A 2 -17.24 -47.15 16.42
C THR A 2 -16.53 -46.67 15.15
N SER A 3 -16.85 -47.27 13.99
CA SER A 3 -16.27 -46.90 12.69
C SER A 3 -17.00 -45.74 12.03
N ASP A 4 -18.31 -45.57 12.29
CA ASP A 4 -19.14 -44.57 11.62
C ASP A 4 -18.87 -43.14 12.13
N ILE A 5 -18.42 -43.01 13.39
CA ILE A 5 -18.11 -41.72 14.02
C ILE A 5 -16.81 -41.12 13.47
N ILE A 6 -15.81 -41.97 13.15
CA ILE A 6 -14.54 -41.51 12.58
C ILE A 6 -14.73 -41.00 11.14
N SER A 7 -15.69 -41.58 10.40
CA SER A 7 -16.01 -41.17 9.03
C SER A 7 -16.66 -39.77 8.96
N LEU A 8 -17.46 -39.39 9.97
CA LEU A 8 -18.09 -38.07 10.06
C LEU A 8 -17.12 -36.94 10.42
N ILE A 9 -15.99 -37.24 11.08
CA ILE A 9 -14.98 -36.23 11.47
C ILE A 9 -14.08 -35.84 10.28
N LEU A 10 -13.94 -36.71 9.28
CA LEU A 10 -13.15 -36.45 8.06
C LEU A 10 -13.89 -35.63 6.99
N LEU A 11 -15.20 -35.43 7.14
CA LEU A 11 -16.04 -34.69 6.18
C LEU A 11 -16.22 -33.19 6.52
N LEU A 12 -15.55 -32.68 7.55
CA LEU A 12 -15.33 -31.24 7.70
C LEU A 12 -14.19 -30.82 6.77
N HIS A 13 -14.41 -30.95 5.46
CA HIS A 13 -13.70 -30.14 4.50
C HIS A 13 -14.13 -28.70 4.79
N LEU A 14 -13.34 -27.98 5.58
CA LEU A 14 -13.41 -26.53 5.57
C LEU A 14 -13.31 -26.15 4.11
N SER A 15 -14.41 -25.63 3.56
CA SER A 15 -14.32 -24.81 2.36
C SER A 15 -13.32 -23.73 2.73
N GLN A 16 -12.07 -23.91 2.29
CA GLN A 16 -11.14 -22.82 2.16
C GLN A 16 -11.83 -21.89 1.17
N GLY A 17 -12.63 -20.97 1.71
CA GLY A 17 -13.04 -19.81 0.97
C GLY A 17 -11.74 -19.26 0.42
N THR A 18 -11.65 -19.14 -0.89
CA THR A 18 -10.57 -18.39 -1.49
C THR A 18 -10.71 -16.98 -0.93
N MET A 19 -9.95 -16.68 0.13
CA MET A 19 -9.63 -15.30 0.47
C MET A 19 -9.05 -14.76 -0.82
N GLY A 20 -9.85 -13.99 -1.57
CA GLY A 20 -9.36 -13.28 -2.73
C GLY A 20 -8.09 -12.58 -2.28
N GLY A 21 -6.96 -12.92 -2.88
CA GLY A 21 -5.70 -12.30 -2.51
C GLY A 21 -5.86 -10.79 -2.63
N ASP A 22 -5.26 -10.05 -1.69
CA ASP A 22 -5.27 -8.59 -1.79
C ASP A 22 -4.75 -8.19 -3.17
N ASP A 23 -5.56 -7.47 -3.94
CA ASP A 23 -5.19 -7.05 -5.28
C ASP A 23 -3.99 -6.09 -5.28
N VAL A 24 -3.68 -5.52 -4.12
CA VAL A 24 -2.52 -4.65 -3.85
C VAL A 24 -1.81 -5.19 -2.62
N VAL A 25 -0.53 -5.50 -2.75
CA VAL A 25 0.31 -6.10 -1.70
C VAL A 25 1.52 -5.20 -1.46
N GLN A 26 1.69 -4.75 -0.21
CA GLN A 26 2.83 -3.95 0.23
C GLN A 26 3.75 -4.75 1.16
N GLU A 27 5.05 -4.71 0.91
CA GLU A 27 6.07 -5.41 1.69
C GLU A 27 7.27 -4.52 2.03
N PRO A 28 7.87 -4.67 3.23
CA PRO A 28 7.36 -5.48 4.34
C PRO A 28 6.17 -4.80 5.03
N LYS A 29 5.32 -5.59 5.73
CA LYS A 29 4.17 -5.06 6.49
C LYS A 29 4.59 -4.24 7.70
N ILE A 30 5.74 -4.58 8.30
CA ILE A 30 6.34 -3.89 9.43
C ILE A 30 7.82 -3.74 9.10
N LEU A 31 8.36 -2.54 9.24
CA LEU A 31 9.75 -2.22 8.96
C LEU A 31 10.36 -1.49 10.15
N TRP A 32 11.40 -2.08 10.73
CA TRP A 32 12.22 -1.46 11.77
C TRP A 32 13.61 -1.22 11.19
N GLU A 33 14.07 0.02 11.23
CA GLU A 33 15.34 0.41 10.64
C GLU A 33 16.01 1.50 11.48
N GLN A 34 17.34 1.58 11.43
CA GLN A 34 18.12 2.50 12.25
C GLN A 34 18.10 3.93 11.70
N LYS A 35 18.21 4.91 12.60
CA LYS A 35 18.40 6.32 12.23
C LYS A 35 19.56 6.48 11.24
N GLY A 36 19.36 7.29 10.21
CA GLY A 36 20.34 7.55 9.15
C GLY A 36 20.42 6.49 8.05
N LYS A 37 19.80 5.32 8.22
CA LYS A 37 19.66 4.31 7.16
C LYS A 37 18.51 4.68 6.21
N SER A 38 18.27 3.85 5.20
CA SER A 38 17.15 4.01 4.28
C SER A 38 16.16 2.86 4.45
N ALA A 39 14.88 3.18 4.51
CA ALA A 39 13.79 2.21 4.54
C ALA A 39 13.29 1.96 3.11
N TYR A 40 13.16 0.69 2.71
CA TYR A 40 12.64 0.30 1.40
C TYR A 40 11.28 -0.38 1.58
N MET A 41 10.29 0.07 0.81
CA MET A 41 8.95 -0.52 0.75
C MET A 41 8.59 -0.81 -0.69
N ASN A 42 8.15 -2.03 -0.96
CA ASN A 42 7.68 -2.48 -2.25
C ASN A 42 6.14 -2.56 -2.27
N CYS A 43 5.53 -2.22 -3.39
CA CYS A 43 4.11 -2.36 -3.63
C CYS A 43 3.88 -3.06 -4.97
N THR A 44 3.09 -4.13 -4.94
CA THR A 44 2.71 -4.90 -6.12
C THR A 44 1.21 -4.99 -6.27
N HIS A 45 0.70 -5.15 -7.49
CA HIS A 45 -0.74 -5.34 -7.71
C HIS A 45 -1.07 -6.30 -8.86
N ARG A 46 -2.28 -6.86 -8.83
CA ARG A 46 -2.80 -7.82 -9.82
C ARG A 46 -3.92 -7.27 -10.71
N LYS A 47 -4.19 -5.97 -10.62
CA LYS A 47 -5.23 -5.26 -11.38
C LYS A 47 -4.98 -5.13 -12.89
N GLY A 48 -3.80 -5.52 -13.38
CA GLY A 48 -3.39 -5.39 -14.79
C GLY A 48 -2.76 -4.05 -15.14
N SER A 49 -2.16 -3.98 -16.33
CA SER A 49 -1.27 -2.86 -16.74
C SER A 49 -1.98 -1.52 -17.00
N THR A 50 -3.32 -1.53 -17.09
CA THR A 50 -4.11 -0.30 -17.19
C THR A 50 -4.06 0.51 -15.89
N TYR A 51 -3.86 -0.14 -14.74
CA TYR A 51 -3.61 0.49 -13.43
C TYR A 51 -2.17 1.03 -13.35
N LYS A 52 -1.91 2.05 -14.16
CA LYS A 52 -0.58 2.62 -14.41
C LYS A 52 -0.15 3.69 -13.41
N LEU A 53 -1.03 4.06 -12.47
CA LEU A 53 -0.79 5.07 -11.47
C LEU A 53 -0.56 4.41 -10.13
N MET A 54 0.48 4.82 -9.41
CA MET A 54 0.70 4.38 -8.04
C MET A 54 0.98 5.59 -7.15
N TYR A 55 0.21 5.68 -6.07
CA TYR A 55 0.28 6.72 -5.06
C TYR A 55 0.90 6.15 -3.80
N TRP A 56 1.71 6.97 -3.14
CA TRP A 56 2.30 6.68 -1.85
C TRP A 56 1.84 7.73 -0.85
N TYR A 57 1.35 7.27 0.28
CA TYR A 57 0.87 8.11 1.36
C TYR A 57 1.65 7.85 2.64
N ARG A 58 1.73 8.89 3.48
CA ARG A 58 2.25 8.83 4.84
C ARG A 58 1.17 9.31 5.80
N GLN A 59 0.98 8.58 6.90
CA GLN A 59 0.14 8.98 8.01
C GLN A 59 0.94 8.90 9.31
N ARG A 60 1.24 10.06 9.89
CA ARG A 60 1.83 10.17 11.23
C ARG A 60 0.75 9.97 12.29
N PRO A 61 1.10 9.49 13.50
CA PRO A 61 0.14 9.40 14.61
C PRO A 61 -0.54 10.75 14.87
N GLY A 62 -1.88 10.77 14.85
CA GLY A 62 -2.66 11.99 15.08
C GLY A 62 -2.79 12.94 13.88
N GLU A 63 -2.18 12.63 12.73
CA GLU A 63 -2.30 13.42 11.50
C GLU A 63 -3.20 12.77 10.45
N THR A 64 -3.71 13.59 9.54
CA THR A 64 -4.38 13.10 8.33
C THR A 64 -3.38 12.48 7.36
N MET A 65 -3.86 11.57 6.51
CA MET A 65 -3.05 10.98 5.45
C MET A 65 -2.61 12.04 4.44
N ARG A 66 -1.32 12.05 4.09
CA ARG A 66 -0.74 12.98 3.09
C ARG A 66 -0.10 12.21 1.95
N LEU A 67 -0.27 12.71 0.72
CA LEU A 67 0.42 12.18 -0.46
C LEU A 67 1.91 12.55 -0.38
N VAL A 68 2.80 11.55 -0.44
CA VAL A 68 4.25 11.77 -0.45
C VAL A 68 4.85 11.64 -1.85
N ALA A 69 4.37 10.69 -2.64
CA ALA A 69 4.82 10.49 -4.01
C ALA A 69 3.70 9.93 -4.88
N PHE A 70 3.77 10.28 -6.15
CA PHE A 70 2.93 9.80 -7.22
C PHE A 70 3.82 9.36 -8.37
N THR A 71 3.54 8.19 -8.92
CA THR A 71 4.30 7.63 -10.04
C THR A 71 3.36 7.27 -11.18
N THR A 72 3.83 7.48 -12.40
CA THR A 72 3.20 6.95 -13.62
C THR A 72 4.23 6.13 -14.40
N THR A 73 3.76 5.33 -15.35
CA THR A 73 4.67 4.55 -16.22
C THR A 73 5.45 5.44 -17.20
N TYR A 74 4.97 6.67 -17.45
CA TYR A 74 5.46 7.49 -18.57
C TYR A 74 6.20 8.76 -18.12
N THR A 75 6.01 9.22 -16.88
CA THR A 75 6.54 10.50 -16.38
C THR A 75 7.41 10.31 -15.15
N GLU A 76 8.25 11.31 -14.82
CA GLU A 76 8.98 11.37 -13.55
C GLU A 76 8.03 11.32 -12.34
N PRO A 77 8.46 10.74 -11.21
CA PRO A 77 7.66 10.77 -10.00
C PRO A 77 7.41 12.21 -9.57
N GLU A 78 6.16 12.49 -9.24
CA GLU A 78 5.78 13.74 -8.60
C GLU A 78 5.79 13.52 -7.10
N TYR A 79 6.30 14.49 -6.35
CA TYR A 79 6.38 14.40 -4.90
C TYR A 79 5.47 15.47 -4.31
N GLY A 80 4.79 15.12 -3.21
CA GLY A 80 3.97 16.07 -2.45
C GLY A 80 4.82 17.20 -1.88
N ASP A 81 4.14 18.20 -1.29
CA ASP A 81 4.79 19.41 -0.75
C ASP A 81 5.96 19.05 0.17
N SER A 82 7.16 19.34 -0.35
CA SER A 82 8.46 19.25 0.31
C SER A 82 8.88 17.86 0.81
N GLU A 83 9.54 17.06 -0.02
CA GLU A 83 10.54 16.04 0.41
C GLU A 83 11.21 15.29 -0.78
N LYS A 84 11.41 15.91 -1.97
CA LYS A 84 12.06 15.26 -3.14
C LYS A 84 13.40 14.59 -2.84
N ASN A 85 14.14 15.09 -1.85
CA ASN A 85 15.43 14.54 -1.44
C ASN A 85 15.28 13.39 -0.41
N LYS A 86 14.15 13.33 0.30
CA LYS A 86 13.88 12.34 1.35
C LYS A 86 13.28 11.07 0.76
N PHE A 87 12.36 11.21 -0.19
CA PHE A 87 11.74 10.07 -0.84
C PHE A 87 12.35 9.79 -2.20
N LEU A 88 12.44 8.51 -2.53
CA LEU A 88 12.78 8.04 -3.86
C LEU A 88 11.75 6.99 -4.27
N ALA A 89 10.86 7.37 -5.18
CA ALA A 89 9.93 6.44 -5.82
C ALA A 89 10.54 5.94 -7.13
N ASN A 90 10.55 4.62 -7.35
CA ASN A 90 11.11 4.05 -8.58
C ASN A 90 10.05 3.85 -9.68
N LYS A 91 10.52 3.59 -10.90
CA LYS A 91 9.72 3.40 -12.11
C LYS A 91 9.96 2.01 -12.73
N THR A 92 9.73 0.94 -11.99
CA THR A 92 9.97 -0.41 -12.52
C THR A 92 8.92 -0.78 -13.57
N VAL A 93 7.72 -1.16 -13.13
CA VAL A 93 6.59 -1.55 -14.00
C VAL A 93 5.29 -1.06 -13.34
N PRO A 94 4.15 -0.94 -14.06
CA PRO A 94 2.87 -0.60 -13.43
C PRO A 94 2.58 -1.42 -12.18
N GLU A 95 2.75 -2.74 -12.30
CA GLU A 95 2.38 -3.76 -11.31
C GLU A 95 3.33 -3.88 -10.12
N ASN A 96 4.48 -3.20 -10.15
CA ASN A 96 5.51 -3.31 -9.12
C ASN A 96 6.34 -2.02 -9.07
N ARG A 97 6.20 -1.27 -7.98
CA ARG A 97 7.01 -0.09 -7.68
C ARG A 97 7.32 -0.01 -6.20
N ALA A 98 8.34 0.75 -5.88
CA ALA A 98 8.87 0.90 -4.54
C ALA A 98 9.06 2.35 -4.16
N LEU A 99 9.00 2.58 -2.85
CA LEU A 99 9.34 3.84 -2.19
C LEU A 99 10.50 3.59 -1.23
N THR A 100 11.54 4.39 -1.38
CA THR A 100 12.65 4.45 -0.43
C THR A 100 12.57 5.74 0.37
N VAL A 101 12.56 5.64 1.69
CA VAL A 101 12.71 6.77 2.62
C VAL A 101 14.19 6.85 3.02
N LYS A 102 14.88 7.91 2.63
CA LYS A 102 16.32 8.09 2.85
C LYS A 102 16.59 8.75 4.20
N ASN A 103 17.77 8.46 4.77
CA ASN A 103 18.29 9.13 5.96
C ASN A 103 17.24 9.23 7.08
N LEU A 104 16.78 8.08 7.58
CA LEU A 104 15.68 7.99 8.52
C LEU A 104 15.90 8.84 9.79
N GLU A 105 14.85 9.51 10.21
CA GLU A 105 14.74 10.32 11.41
C GLU A 105 13.52 9.89 12.22
N PRO A 106 13.43 10.20 13.53
CA PRO A 106 12.29 9.82 14.35
C PRO A 106 10.93 10.23 13.75
N ASP A 107 10.87 11.40 13.12
CA ASP A 107 9.69 11.97 12.46
C ASP A 107 9.23 11.20 11.21
N ASP A 108 10.04 10.28 10.69
CA ASP A 108 9.64 9.37 9.60
C ASP A 108 8.82 8.18 10.09
N SER A 109 8.74 7.97 11.40
CA SER A 109 7.92 6.93 12.03
C SER A 109 6.45 7.20 11.76
N ALA A 110 5.88 6.45 10.83
CA ALA A 110 4.54 6.65 10.32
C ALA A 110 4.03 5.35 9.69
N ILE A 111 2.73 5.30 9.41
CA ILE A 111 2.18 4.27 8.53
C ILE A 111 2.29 4.78 7.10
N TYR A 112 2.84 3.93 6.22
CA TYR A 112 2.95 4.19 4.80
C TYR A 112 2.01 3.28 4.03
N PHE A 113 1.34 3.83 3.04
CA PHE A 113 0.37 3.10 2.22
C PHE A 113 0.63 3.35 0.74
N CYS A 114 0.53 2.30 -0.07
CA CYS A 114 0.41 2.42 -1.51
C CYS A 114 -1.04 2.24 -1.97
N SER A 115 -1.42 2.92 -3.04
CA SER A 115 -2.65 2.66 -3.78
C SER A 115 -2.42 2.76 -5.28
N VAL A 116 -3.29 2.12 -6.07
CA VAL A 116 -3.16 2.07 -7.52
C VAL A 116 -4.43 2.52 -8.21
N SER A 117 -4.30 3.16 -9.36
CA SER A 117 -5.44 3.64 -10.15
C SER A 117 -5.18 3.49 -11.65
N GLU A 118 -6.25 3.30 -12.40
CA GLU A 118 -6.27 3.35 -13.87
C GLU A 118 -6.31 4.80 -14.38
N TYR A 119 -7.03 5.67 -13.69
CA TYR A 119 -7.29 7.06 -14.07
C TYR A 119 -6.81 8.04 -13.01
N THR A 120 -6.32 9.20 -13.44
CA THR A 120 -6.11 10.33 -12.53
C THR A 120 -7.47 10.88 -12.15
N VAL A 121 -7.81 10.91 -10.85
CA VAL A 121 -8.94 11.71 -10.39
C VAL A 121 -8.55 13.16 -10.65
N ASN A 122 -9.19 13.83 -11.61
CA ASN A 122 -9.06 15.29 -11.72
C ASN A 122 -9.49 15.85 -10.36
N GLN A 123 -8.58 16.53 -9.65
CA GLN A 123 -8.91 17.17 -8.38
C GLN A 123 -9.84 18.37 -8.62
N THR A 124 -11.09 18.11 -9.00
CA THR A 124 -12.18 19.06 -8.77
C THR A 124 -12.59 18.86 -7.31
N GLN A 125 -12.01 19.68 -6.42
CA GLN A 125 -12.49 20.00 -5.07
C GLN A 125 -13.49 19.00 -4.48
N GLY A 126 -13.02 17.81 -4.07
CA GLY A 126 -13.84 16.89 -3.29
C GLY A 126 -14.10 17.51 -1.91
N ARG A 127 -15.37 17.69 -1.54
CA ARG A 127 -15.72 18.11 -0.17
C ARG A 127 -15.63 16.89 0.74
N ASP A 128 -14.87 17.02 1.83
CA ASP A 128 -14.86 16.03 2.89
C ASP A 128 -16.28 15.80 3.41
N VAL A 129 -16.71 14.54 3.43
CA VAL A 129 -17.94 14.12 4.12
C VAL A 129 -17.51 13.28 5.32
N GLN A 130 -17.54 13.89 6.51
CA GLN A 130 -17.51 13.09 7.73
C GLN A 130 -18.86 12.43 7.94
N LYS A 131 -18.89 11.09 7.88
CA LYS A 131 -20.06 10.31 8.29
C LYS A 131 -19.89 9.92 9.75
N GLN A 132 -20.65 10.55 10.63
CA GLN A 132 -20.77 10.12 12.02
C GLN A 132 -21.85 9.03 12.10
N VAL A 133 -21.47 7.85 12.61
CA VAL A 133 -22.43 6.80 12.96
C VAL A 133 -22.79 7.01 14.42
N HIS A 134 -24.09 7.00 14.73
CA HIS A 134 -24.58 7.01 16.11
C HIS A 134 -24.55 5.58 16.67
#